data_AF-A0A942Y3F2-F1
#
_entry.id   AF-A0A942Y3F2-F1
#
_cell.length_a   1.000
_cell.length_b   1.000
_cell.length_c   1.000
_cell.angle_alpha   90.00
_cell.angle_beta   90.00
_cell.angle_gamma   90.00
#
_symmetry.space_group_name_H-M   'P 1'
#
loop_
_entity.id
_entity.type
_entity.pdbx_description
1 polymer ?
#
loop_
_entity_poly.entity_id
_entity_poly.type
_entity_poly.pdbx_seq_one_letter_code
_entity_poly.pdbx_strand_id
1 'polypeptide(L)'
;MAVEWVAERKYEEILYETYNGIAKITINRPHVHNAFTPKTVAEMIDAFAYARDDSKIGVIVLAGAGDKAFCSGGDQKVRGHGGYVGDDNIPRLNVLDLQRLIRFIPKPVIAMVSGYAIGGGHVLHVVCDLTIAADNAIFGQTGPKVGSFDAGYGAGYLARIVGHKKAREIWYLCRQYNAQEALDMGLVNTVVPLEQLEEETIKWCNEILEKSPTALRFLKASFNADTDGLAGLQQFGGDATLLYYTTDEAKEGRDAFKEKRKPDFGQFPRFP
;
A
#
# COMPACT_ATOMS: atom_id res chain seq x y z
N MET A 1 -12.66 23.52 -0.14
CA MET A 1 -13.13 23.48 1.25
C MET A 1 -12.03 22.85 2.08
N ALA A 2 -11.74 23.35 3.29
CA ALA A 2 -10.71 22.76 4.13
C ALA A 2 -11.10 21.31 4.50
N VAL A 3 -10.14 20.40 4.47
CA VAL A 3 -10.34 18.99 4.77
C VAL A 3 -10.31 18.85 6.28
N GLU A 4 -11.39 18.33 6.86
CA GLU A 4 -11.50 18.12 8.30
C GLU A 4 -11.32 16.64 8.60
N TRP A 5 -10.08 16.27 8.93
CA TRP A 5 -9.70 14.92 9.30
C TRP A 5 -10.23 14.56 10.69
N VAL A 6 -10.88 13.40 10.81
CA VAL A 6 -11.39 12.89 12.08
C VAL A 6 -10.46 11.79 12.60
N ALA A 7 -9.85 12.02 13.76
CA ALA A 7 -9.04 10.99 14.42
C ALA A 7 -9.94 9.89 15.01
N GLU A 8 -9.87 8.69 14.47
CA GLU A 8 -10.73 7.57 14.90
C GLU A 8 -10.02 6.57 15.81
N ARG A 9 -8.68 6.51 15.75
CA ARG A 9 -7.89 5.55 16.52
C ARG A 9 -6.60 6.16 17.05
N LYS A 10 -6.21 5.77 18.26
CA LYS A 10 -5.00 6.25 18.92
C LYS A 10 -3.87 5.24 18.77
N TYR A 11 -2.72 5.75 18.34
CA TYR A 11 -1.46 5.04 18.21
C TYR A 11 -0.35 5.89 18.81
N GLU A 12 0.80 5.29 19.06
CA GLU A 12 1.95 6.00 19.62
C GLU A 12 2.86 6.59 18.54
N GLU A 13 3.11 5.85 17.45
CA GLU A 13 4.10 6.20 16.44
C GLU A 13 3.50 6.53 15.07
N ILE A 14 2.18 6.44 14.92
CA ILE A 14 1.42 6.83 13.73
C ILE A 14 0.18 7.66 14.09
N LEU A 15 -0.46 8.26 13.10
CA LEU A 15 -1.80 8.83 13.18
C LEU A 15 -2.74 8.07 12.23
N TYR A 16 -3.97 7.87 12.66
CA TYR A 16 -5.05 7.31 11.83
C TYR A 16 -6.24 8.26 11.83
N GLU A 17 -6.55 8.79 10.65
CA GLU A 17 -7.60 9.78 10.46
C GLU A 17 -8.49 9.39 9.27
N THR A 18 -9.75 9.82 9.28
CA THR A 18 -10.70 9.58 8.19
C THR A 18 -11.33 10.87 7.68
N TYR A 19 -11.70 10.87 6.40
CA TYR A 19 -12.42 11.95 5.75
C TYR A 19 -13.21 11.41 4.55
N ASN A 20 -14.54 11.48 4.57
CA ASN A 20 -15.42 11.18 3.43
C ASN A 20 -15.06 9.91 2.62
N GLY A 21 -14.84 8.78 3.30
CA GLY A 21 -14.50 7.52 2.66
C GLY A 21 -13.00 7.32 2.34
N ILE A 22 -12.16 8.24 2.82
CA ILE A 22 -10.70 8.18 2.74
C ILE A 22 -10.16 7.91 4.14
N ALA A 23 -9.25 6.96 4.27
CA ALA A 23 -8.44 6.79 5.48
C ALA A 23 -7.03 7.34 5.24
N LYS A 24 -6.48 8.12 6.16
CA LYS A 24 -5.10 8.61 6.11
C LYS A 24 -4.30 7.99 7.27
N ILE A 25 -3.26 7.26 6.90
CA ILE A 25 -2.29 6.66 7.81
C ILE A 25 -1.01 7.48 7.70
N THR A 26 -0.64 8.17 8.78
CA THR A 26 0.53 9.06 8.80
C THR A 26 1.60 8.49 9.73
N ILE A 27 2.80 8.22 9.22
CA ILE A 27 3.95 7.86 10.06
C ILE A 27 4.35 9.07 10.88
N ASN A 28 4.30 8.99 12.21
CA ASN A 28 4.43 10.13 13.11
C ASN A 28 5.71 10.07 13.96
N ARG A 29 6.86 9.98 13.28
CA ARG A 29 8.19 10.02 13.92
C ARG A 29 9.11 11.06 13.23
N PRO A 30 8.70 12.34 13.13
CA PRO A 30 9.41 13.33 12.32
C PRO A 30 10.84 13.61 12.81
N HIS A 31 11.10 13.42 14.11
CA HIS A 31 12.42 13.58 14.75
C HIS A 31 13.49 12.59 14.25
N VAL A 32 13.08 11.53 13.54
CA VAL A 32 13.97 10.57 12.86
C VAL A 32 13.58 10.41 11.38
N HIS A 33 13.05 11.47 10.77
CA HIS A 33 12.60 11.45 9.36
C HIS A 33 11.64 10.29 9.07
N ASN A 34 10.70 10.05 9.99
CA ASN A 34 9.67 9.02 9.86
C ASN A 34 10.24 7.60 9.60
N ALA A 35 11.40 7.30 10.18
CA ALA A 35 11.92 5.93 10.21
C ALA A 35 10.99 5.02 11.03
N PHE A 36 10.74 3.79 10.56
CA PHE A 36 9.88 2.84 11.26
C PHE A 36 10.67 1.92 12.20
N THR A 37 10.11 1.66 13.37
CA THR A 37 10.50 0.58 14.28
C THR A 37 9.59 -0.65 14.06
N PRO A 38 9.85 -1.79 14.73
CA PRO A 38 8.88 -2.89 14.73
C PRO A 38 7.49 -2.49 15.24
N LYS A 39 7.41 -1.55 16.20
CA LYS A 39 6.16 -1.00 16.73
C LYS A 39 5.44 -0.16 15.69
N THR A 40 6.12 0.79 15.05
CA THR A 40 5.55 1.60 13.97
C THR A 40 4.92 0.71 12.89
N VAL A 41 5.62 -0.36 12.50
CA VAL A 41 5.11 -1.30 11.50
C VAL A 41 3.89 -2.08 12.01
N ALA A 42 3.89 -2.52 13.27
CA ALA A 42 2.74 -3.21 13.85
C ALA A 42 1.49 -2.31 13.92
N GLU A 43 1.67 -1.04 14.30
CA GLU A 43 0.59 -0.05 14.31
C GLU A 43 0.08 0.23 12.88
N MET A 44 0.97 0.34 11.89
CA MET A 44 0.57 0.48 10.49
C MET A 44 -0.23 -0.74 10.01
N ILE A 45 0.21 -1.96 10.32
CA ILE A 45 -0.51 -3.20 9.96
C ILE A 45 -1.93 -3.18 10.53
N ASP A 46 -2.07 -2.82 11.80
CA ASP A 46 -3.37 -2.73 12.47
C ASP A 46 -4.24 -1.60 11.88
N ALA A 47 -3.68 -0.44 11.55
CA ALA A 47 -4.39 0.65 10.89
C ALA A 47 -4.87 0.29 9.48
N PHE A 48 -4.02 -0.36 8.66
CA PHE A 48 -4.40 -0.86 7.34
C PHE A 48 -5.47 -1.96 7.43
N ALA A 49 -5.37 -2.87 8.40
CA ALA A 49 -6.39 -3.90 8.62
C ALA A 49 -7.72 -3.29 9.07
N TYR A 50 -7.68 -2.28 9.94
CA TYR A 50 -8.87 -1.52 10.35
C TYR A 50 -9.52 -0.81 9.15
N ALA A 51 -8.71 -0.10 8.37
CA ALA A 51 -9.17 0.55 7.15
C ALA A 51 -9.71 -0.45 6.13
N ARG A 52 -9.20 -1.69 6.05
CA ARG A 52 -9.73 -2.75 5.17
C ARG A 52 -11.16 -3.10 5.53
N ASP A 53 -11.42 -3.29 6.81
CA ASP A 53 -12.67 -3.88 7.30
C ASP A 53 -13.79 -2.83 7.47
N ASP A 54 -13.46 -1.53 7.47
CA ASP A 54 -14.45 -0.45 7.40
C ASP A 54 -15.05 -0.33 5.99
N SER A 55 -16.33 -0.66 5.83
CA SER A 55 -17.04 -0.60 4.55
C SER A 55 -17.24 0.82 3.99
N LYS A 56 -17.04 1.88 4.81
CA LYS A 56 -17.14 3.28 4.36
C LYS A 56 -15.87 3.75 3.66
N ILE A 57 -14.72 3.14 3.95
CA ILE A 57 -13.44 3.52 3.35
C ILE A 57 -13.29 2.86 1.98
N GLY A 58 -13.06 3.67 0.94
CA GLY A 58 -12.77 3.20 -0.41
C GLY A 58 -11.32 3.43 -0.85
N VAL A 59 -10.60 4.37 -0.23
CA VAL A 59 -9.21 4.70 -0.56
C VAL A 59 -8.40 4.94 0.71
N ILE A 60 -7.13 4.55 0.69
CA ILE A 60 -6.19 4.75 1.80
C ILE A 60 -5.04 5.65 1.32
N VAL A 61 -4.69 6.66 2.10
CA VAL A 61 -3.52 7.50 1.90
C VAL A 61 -2.47 7.12 2.94
N LEU A 62 -1.25 6.83 2.49
CA LEU A 62 -0.08 6.69 3.37
C LEU A 62 0.77 7.96 3.26
N ALA A 63 1.12 8.55 4.40
CA ALA A 63 1.88 9.80 4.46
C ALA A 63 2.93 9.77 5.58
N GLY A 64 3.84 10.74 5.56
CA GLY A 64 4.74 11.04 6.68
C GLY A 64 4.34 12.33 7.38
N ALA A 65 4.54 12.41 8.70
CA ALA A 65 4.27 13.63 9.46
C ALA A 65 5.27 14.74 9.12
N GLY A 66 4.75 15.93 8.89
CA GLY A 66 5.52 17.11 8.46
C GLY A 66 5.99 17.04 7.02
N ASP A 67 6.78 18.04 6.60
CA ASP A 67 7.04 18.27 5.18
C ASP A 67 8.42 17.76 4.70
N LYS A 68 9.20 17.18 5.63
CA LYS A 68 10.60 16.83 5.37
C LYS A 68 10.80 15.38 4.95
N ALA A 69 9.88 14.49 5.30
CA ALA A 69 10.07 13.06 5.04
C ALA A 69 8.74 12.33 4.99
N PHE A 70 8.55 11.53 3.95
CA PHE A 70 7.57 10.46 3.91
C PHE A 70 8.01 9.34 4.86
N CYS A 71 9.18 8.75 4.59
CA CYS A 71 9.77 7.69 5.41
C CYS A 71 11.23 7.47 5.02
N SER A 72 12.11 7.33 6.02
CA SER A 72 13.54 7.04 5.82
C SER A 72 13.90 5.54 5.94
N GLY A 73 12.90 4.66 6.08
CA GLY A 73 13.07 3.22 6.18
C GLY A 73 13.17 2.72 7.62
N GLY A 74 13.80 1.56 7.81
CA GLY A 74 13.93 0.97 9.14
C GLY A 74 14.91 1.77 10.02
N ASP A 75 14.48 2.05 11.24
CA ASP A 75 15.28 2.81 12.20
C ASP A 75 16.55 2.03 12.59
N GLN A 76 17.70 2.51 12.12
CA GLN A 76 18.97 1.82 12.34
C GLN A 76 19.38 1.80 13.82
N LYS A 77 18.82 2.66 14.68
CA LYS A 77 19.13 2.68 16.12
C LYS A 77 18.62 1.44 16.85
N VAL A 78 17.58 0.78 16.31
CA VAL A 78 16.99 -0.44 16.89
C VAL A 78 17.34 -1.70 16.09
N ARG A 79 18.29 -1.61 15.14
CA ARG A 79 18.76 -2.77 14.37
C ARG A 79 19.76 -3.58 15.18
N GLY A 80 19.50 -4.87 15.34
CA GLY A 80 20.35 -5.82 16.04
C GLY A 80 20.70 -7.05 15.21
N HIS A 81 21.09 -8.13 15.88
CA HIS A 81 21.35 -9.41 15.23
C HIS A 81 20.04 -10.01 14.69
N GLY A 82 19.96 -10.23 13.38
CA GLY A 82 18.82 -10.88 12.72
C GLY A 82 17.64 -9.97 12.32
N GLY A 83 17.64 -8.68 12.68
CA GLY A 83 16.55 -7.77 12.29
C GLY A 83 16.45 -6.50 13.13
N TYR A 84 15.30 -5.84 13.08
CA TYR A 84 14.95 -4.71 13.95
C TYR A 84 14.35 -5.25 15.24
N VAL A 85 14.90 -4.84 16.38
CA VAL A 85 14.56 -5.39 17.70
C VAL A 85 13.63 -4.41 18.41
N GLY A 86 12.42 -4.88 18.75
CA GLY A 86 11.45 -4.10 19.52
C GLY A 86 11.61 -4.30 21.03
N ASP A 87 10.67 -3.76 21.80
CA ASP A 87 10.65 -3.87 23.27
C ASP A 87 10.53 -5.33 23.77
N ASP A 88 10.01 -6.22 22.92
CA ASP A 88 9.91 -7.67 23.17
C ASP A 88 11.24 -8.42 22.98
N ASN A 89 12.30 -7.72 22.57
CA ASN A 89 13.63 -8.27 22.26
C ASN A 89 13.64 -9.31 21.12
N ILE A 90 12.59 -9.34 20.28
CA ILE A 90 12.52 -10.25 19.13
C ILE A 90 12.96 -9.51 17.86
N PRO A 91 13.97 -10.01 17.12
CA PRO A 91 14.37 -9.40 15.86
C PRO A 91 13.29 -9.65 14.79
N ARG A 92 12.89 -8.58 14.08
CA ARG A 92 11.80 -8.60 13.10
C ARG A 92 12.19 -7.97 11.76
N LEU A 93 11.49 -8.44 10.73
CA LEU A 93 11.36 -7.83 9.40
C LEU A 93 9.87 -7.72 9.03
N ASN A 94 9.02 -7.38 10.02
CA ASN A 94 7.57 -7.30 9.86
C ASN A 94 7.10 -6.27 8.81
N VAL A 95 7.99 -5.39 8.34
CA VAL A 95 7.68 -4.50 7.20
C VAL A 95 7.34 -5.32 5.94
N LEU A 96 7.85 -6.54 5.81
CA LEU A 96 7.49 -7.44 4.71
C LEU A 96 6.01 -7.86 4.77
N ASP A 97 5.44 -8.00 5.97
CA ASP A 97 4.02 -8.30 6.14
C ASP A 97 3.16 -7.08 5.83
N LEU A 98 3.63 -5.88 6.20
CA LEU A 98 3.00 -4.62 5.81
C LEU A 98 3.00 -4.43 4.28
N GLN A 99 4.12 -4.69 3.61
CA GLN A 99 4.21 -4.63 2.14
C GLN A 99 3.17 -5.54 1.47
N ARG A 100 3.01 -6.77 1.97
CA ARG A 100 1.98 -7.69 1.48
C ARG A 100 0.57 -7.17 1.77
N LEU A 101 0.31 -6.65 2.97
CA LEU A 101 -1.01 -6.12 3.33
C LEU A 101 -1.43 -4.97 2.42
N ILE A 102 -0.54 -4.00 2.18
CA ILE A 102 -0.79 -2.86 1.28
C ILE A 102 -1.16 -3.34 -0.14
N ARG A 103 -0.44 -4.34 -0.65
CA ARG A 103 -0.69 -4.90 -1.99
C ARG A 103 -1.99 -5.68 -2.08
N PHE A 104 -2.36 -6.45 -1.06
CA PHE A 104 -3.50 -7.37 -1.10
C PHE A 104 -4.81 -6.81 -0.55
N ILE A 105 -4.79 -5.64 0.09
CA ILE A 105 -6.01 -4.95 0.52
C ILE A 105 -6.87 -4.58 -0.71
N PRO A 106 -8.20 -4.86 -0.74
CA PRO A 106 -9.05 -4.59 -1.90
C PRO A 106 -9.47 -3.11 -2.00
N LYS A 107 -8.56 -2.20 -1.65
CA LYS A 107 -8.73 -0.74 -1.65
C LYS A 107 -7.47 -0.11 -2.25
N PRO A 108 -7.59 0.86 -3.17
CA PRO A 108 -6.43 1.61 -3.64
C PRO A 108 -5.71 2.32 -2.49
N VAL A 109 -4.38 2.26 -2.51
CA VAL A 109 -3.47 2.90 -1.56
C VAL A 109 -2.62 3.92 -2.31
N ILE A 110 -2.67 5.18 -1.90
CA ILE A 110 -1.89 6.28 -2.47
C ILE A 110 -0.79 6.67 -1.48
N ALA A 111 0.47 6.63 -1.90
CA ALA A 111 1.55 7.26 -1.17
C ALA A 111 1.57 8.76 -1.47
N MET A 112 1.37 9.58 -0.43
CA MET A 112 1.47 11.03 -0.48
C MET A 112 2.85 11.45 0.03
N VAL A 113 3.78 11.69 -0.91
CA VAL A 113 5.21 11.82 -0.59
C VAL A 113 5.62 13.29 -0.53
N SER A 114 5.93 13.77 0.67
CA SER A 114 6.67 15.01 0.91
C SER A 114 8.10 14.69 1.37
N GLY A 115 9.10 15.40 0.83
CA GLY A 115 10.50 15.20 1.19
C GLY A 115 11.01 13.77 0.98
N TYR A 116 11.78 13.24 1.94
CA TYR A 116 12.50 11.97 1.79
C TYR A 116 11.60 10.72 1.81
N ALA A 117 11.65 9.94 0.73
CA ALA A 117 11.21 8.54 0.64
C ALA A 117 12.44 7.64 0.33
N ILE A 118 13.12 7.18 1.39
CA ILE A 118 14.46 6.58 1.30
C ILE A 118 14.48 5.16 1.87
N GLY A 119 15.24 4.26 1.25
CA GLY A 119 15.48 2.90 1.76
C GLY A 119 14.20 2.08 1.88
N GLY A 120 13.91 1.58 3.08
CA GLY A 120 12.63 0.90 3.34
C GLY A 120 11.40 1.79 3.10
N GLY A 121 11.52 3.10 3.31
CA GLY A 121 10.48 4.08 3.01
C GLY A 121 10.29 4.26 1.50
N HIS A 122 11.36 4.13 0.72
CA HIS A 122 11.25 4.06 -0.74
C HIS A 122 10.43 2.84 -1.17
N VAL A 123 10.69 1.67 -0.58
CA VAL A 123 9.93 0.46 -0.92
C VAL A 123 8.44 0.60 -0.52
N LEU A 124 8.13 1.28 0.58
CA LEU A 124 6.74 1.51 1.00
C LEU A 124 5.94 2.32 -0.03
N HIS A 125 6.51 3.39 -0.61
CA HIS A 125 5.79 4.12 -1.67
C HIS A 125 5.67 3.27 -2.95
N VAL A 126 6.71 2.48 -3.29
CA VAL A 126 6.72 1.60 -4.46
C VAL A 126 5.62 0.54 -4.41
N VAL A 127 5.29 0.02 -3.22
CA VAL A 127 4.22 -1.00 -3.09
C VAL A 127 2.82 -0.43 -2.95
N CYS A 128 2.68 0.89 -2.74
CA CYS A 128 1.39 1.55 -2.88
C CYS A 128 0.95 1.52 -4.36
N ASP A 129 -0.36 1.54 -4.61
CA ASP A 129 -0.88 1.46 -5.98
C ASP A 129 -0.50 2.69 -6.80
N LEU A 130 -0.49 3.86 -6.16
CA LEU A 130 -0.16 5.15 -6.77
C LEU A 130 0.75 5.96 -5.84
N THR A 131 1.57 6.85 -6.40
CA THR A 131 2.37 7.84 -5.68
C THR A 131 2.13 9.24 -6.25
N ILE A 132 1.75 10.16 -5.37
CA ILE A 132 1.66 11.60 -5.64
C ILE A 132 2.80 12.25 -4.86
N ALA A 133 3.65 13.00 -5.55
CA ALA A 133 4.84 13.60 -4.97
C ALA A 133 4.74 15.12 -4.89
N ALA A 134 5.19 15.70 -3.78
CA ALA A 134 5.51 17.12 -3.74
C ALA A 134 6.78 17.40 -4.54
N ASP A 135 6.93 18.63 -5.03
CA ASP A 135 8.14 19.13 -5.70
C ASP A 135 9.41 18.99 -4.85
N ASN A 136 9.27 19.01 -3.52
CA ASN A 136 10.36 18.80 -2.57
C ASN A 136 10.73 17.32 -2.33
N ALA A 137 10.05 16.38 -2.98
CA ALA A 137 10.25 14.95 -2.74
C ALA A 137 11.60 14.45 -3.25
N ILE A 138 12.22 13.55 -2.48
CA ILE A 138 13.52 12.94 -2.76
C ILE A 138 13.42 11.42 -2.58
N PHE A 139 13.74 10.69 -3.64
CA PHE A 139 13.62 9.24 -3.73
C PHE A 139 14.99 8.58 -3.78
N GLY A 140 15.16 7.40 -3.17
CA GLY A 140 16.34 6.59 -3.42
C GLY A 140 16.49 5.40 -2.49
N GLN A 141 17.37 4.48 -2.89
CA GLN A 141 17.76 3.34 -2.07
C GLN A 141 19.09 3.60 -1.39
N THR A 142 19.27 3.01 -0.21
CA THR A 142 20.51 3.15 0.59
C THR A 142 21.07 1.82 1.05
N GLY A 143 20.36 0.70 0.81
CA GLY A 143 20.70 -0.62 1.35
C GLY A 143 22.18 -0.94 1.27
N PRO A 144 22.80 -1.01 0.07
CA PRO A 144 24.23 -1.29 -0.06
C PRO A 144 25.17 -0.35 0.72
N LYS A 145 24.79 0.91 0.95
CA LYS A 145 25.56 1.86 1.78
C LYS A 145 25.44 1.60 3.28
N VAL A 146 24.32 1.02 3.74
CA VAL A 146 24.01 0.80 5.16
C VAL A 146 23.96 -0.70 5.54
N GLY A 147 24.52 -1.56 4.69
CA GLY A 147 24.57 -3.01 4.92
C GLY A 147 23.19 -3.69 4.92
N SER A 148 22.32 -3.33 3.98
CA SER A 148 20.97 -3.89 3.82
C SER A 148 20.61 -4.02 2.34
N PHE A 149 19.47 -4.64 2.03
CA PHE A 149 18.86 -4.70 0.70
C PHE A 149 17.41 -5.17 0.83
N ASP A 150 16.57 -4.81 -0.13
CA ASP A 150 15.26 -5.43 -0.34
C ASP A 150 15.25 -6.07 -1.73
N ALA A 151 15.44 -7.39 -1.76
CA ALA A 151 15.47 -8.18 -2.99
C ALA A 151 14.09 -8.76 -3.37
N GLY A 152 13.03 -8.36 -2.67
CA GLY A 152 11.65 -8.71 -2.97
C GLY A 152 11.00 -7.65 -3.87
N TYR A 153 9.93 -7.03 -3.39
CA TYR A 153 9.25 -5.95 -4.11
C TYR A 153 10.16 -4.74 -4.32
N GLY A 154 11.13 -4.49 -3.42
CA GLY A 154 12.09 -3.40 -3.57
C GLY A 154 12.94 -3.49 -4.86
N ALA A 155 13.14 -4.69 -5.40
CA ALA A 155 13.93 -4.91 -6.62
C ALA A 155 13.05 -5.36 -7.80
N GLY A 156 12.34 -6.48 -7.66
CA GLY A 156 11.56 -7.07 -8.75
C GLY A 156 10.40 -6.20 -9.20
N TYR A 157 9.63 -5.67 -8.24
CA TYR A 157 8.48 -4.81 -8.53
C TYR A 157 8.92 -3.41 -8.97
N LEU A 158 9.98 -2.84 -8.37
CA LEU A 158 10.60 -1.61 -8.86
C LEU A 158 10.98 -1.72 -10.36
N ALA A 159 11.55 -2.86 -10.79
CA ALA A 159 11.88 -3.08 -12.18
C ALA A 159 10.66 -3.18 -13.12
N ARG A 160 9.47 -3.55 -12.60
CA ARG A 160 8.20 -3.53 -13.35
C ARG A 160 7.66 -2.11 -13.54
N ILE A 161 8.15 -1.15 -12.77
CA ILE A 161 7.75 0.27 -12.84
C ILE A 161 8.72 1.05 -13.73
N VAL A 162 10.00 1.11 -13.35
CA VAL A 162 11.00 1.99 -14.02
C VAL A 162 11.87 1.25 -15.06
N GLY A 163 11.63 -0.04 -15.26
CA GLY A 163 12.46 -0.91 -16.08
C GLY A 163 13.78 -1.33 -15.41
N HIS A 164 14.36 -2.43 -15.89
CA HIS A 164 15.53 -3.05 -15.25
C HIS A 164 16.78 -2.16 -15.19
N LYS A 165 16.99 -1.26 -16.17
CA LYS A 165 18.16 -0.38 -16.19
C LYS A 165 18.12 0.60 -15.03
N LYS A 166 17.00 1.32 -14.86
CA LYS A 166 16.84 2.29 -13.77
C LYS A 166 16.73 1.64 -12.40
N ALA A 167 16.03 0.51 -12.28
CA ALA A 167 15.96 -0.21 -11.00
C ALA A 167 17.35 -0.62 -10.48
N ARG A 168 18.22 -1.12 -11.36
CA ARG A 168 19.62 -1.44 -11.00
C ARG A 168 20.44 -0.19 -10.70
N GLU A 169 20.25 0.90 -11.45
CA GLU A 169 20.91 2.20 -11.19
C GLU A 169 20.59 2.72 -9.78
N ILE A 170 19.31 2.73 -9.40
CA ILE A 170 18.82 3.17 -8.09
C ILE A 170 19.49 2.35 -6.97
N TRP A 171 19.48 1.03 -7.08
CA TRP A 171 20.05 0.15 -6.06
C TRP A 171 21.58 0.18 -6.00
N TYR A 172 22.27 0.11 -7.14
CA TYR A 172 23.72 -0.05 -7.16
C TYR A 172 24.44 1.24 -6.81
N LEU A 173 23.92 2.39 -7.25
CA LEU A 173 24.57 3.68 -7.01
C LEU A 173 24.06 4.37 -5.76
N CYS A 174 22.90 3.96 -5.22
CA CYS A 174 22.28 4.55 -4.03
C CYS A 174 22.22 6.10 -4.09
N ARG A 175 21.93 6.62 -5.30
CA ARG A 175 21.75 8.06 -5.54
C ARG A 175 20.35 8.48 -5.11
N GLN A 176 20.21 9.78 -4.94
CA GLN A 176 18.93 10.44 -4.72
C GLN A 176 18.42 11.00 -6.04
N TYR A 177 17.10 10.94 -6.21
CA TYR A 177 16.38 11.44 -7.38
C TYR A 177 15.30 12.41 -6.90
N ASN A 178 15.19 13.56 -7.56
CA ASN A 178 14.14 14.53 -7.24
C ASN A 178 12.78 14.09 -7.81
N ALA A 179 11.72 14.80 -7.44
CA ALA A 179 10.35 14.51 -7.86
C ALA A 179 10.17 14.45 -9.39
N GLN A 180 10.81 15.37 -10.13
CA GLN A 180 10.73 15.38 -11.59
C GLN A 180 11.46 14.19 -12.22
N GLU A 181 12.66 13.86 -11.75
CA GLU A 181 13.38 12.66 -12.21
C GLU A 181 12.59 11.38 -11.93
N ALA A 182 11.92 11.31 -10.78
CA ALA A 182 11.03 10.21 -10.43
C ALA A 182 9.81 10.13 -11.38
N LEU A 183 9.23 11.27 -11.76
CA LEU A 183 8.14 11.32 -12.74
C LEU A 183 8.61 10.88 -14.13
N ASP A 184 9.75 11.40 -14.59
CA ASP A 184 10.32 11.12 -15.92
C ASP A 184 10.66 9.64 -16.10
N MET A 185 11.04 8.94 -15.02
CA MET A 185 11.31 7.50 -15.05
C MET A 185 10.08 6.62 -14.79
N GLY A 186 8.89 7.20 -14.60
CA GLY A 186 7.64 6.50 -14.33
C GLY A 186 7.48 5.98 -12.90
N LEU A 187 8.30 6.44 -11.96
CA LEU A 187 8.28 6.01 -10.55
C LEU A 187 7.13 6.63 -9.76
N VAL A 188 6.72 7.87 -10.11
CA VAL A 188 5.59 8.57 -9.49
C VAL A 188 4.57 8.98 -10.56
N ASN A 189 3.32 9.16 -10.16
CA ASN A 189 2.23 9.40 -11.10
C ASN A 189 2.06 10.88 -11.44
N THR A 190 2.29 11.78 -10.48
CA THR A 190 2.24 13.23 -10.68
C THR A 190 3.09 13.95 -9.63
N VAL A 191 3.48 15.18 -9.97
CA VAL A 191 4.24 16.08 -9.09
C VAL A 191 3.47 17.40 -8.97
N VAL A 192 3.30 17.88 -7.74
CA VAL A 192 2.63 19.16 -7.44
C VAL A 192 3.47 19.97 -6.44
N PRO A 193 3.26 21.30 -6.32
CA PRO A 193 3.85 22.08 -5.23
C PRO A 193 3.52 21.47 -3.87
N LEU A 194 4.45 21.51 -2.92
CA LEU A 194 4.29 20.96 -1.57
C LEU A 194 2.97 21.40 -0.91
N GLU A 195 2.60 22.68 -1.04
CA GLU A 195 1.37 23.24 -0.47
C GLU A 195 0.07 22.70 -1.10
N GLN A 196 0.16 22.07 -2.28
CA GLN A 196 -0.98 21.47 -3.00
C GLN A 196 -1.02 19.94 -2.88
N LEU A 197 -0.04 19.32 -2.19
CA LEU A 197 0.10 17.86 -2.13
C LEU A 197 -1.15 17.17 -1.57
N GLU A 198 -1.70 17.67 -0.45
CA GLU A 198 -2.89 17.08 0.16
C GLU A 198 -4.15 17.31 -0.71
N GLU A 199 -4.28 18.50 -1.32
CA GLU A 199 -5.41 18.83 -2.19
C GLU A 199 -5.46 17.91 -3.41
N GLU A 200 -4.34 17.75 -4.13
CA GLU A 200 -4.29 16.88 -5.32
C GLU A 200 -4.50 15.42 -4.93
N THR A 201 -3.95 14.99 -3.78
CA THR A 201 -4.15 13.62 -3.29
C THR A 201 -5.62 13.32 -3.01
N ILE A 202 -6.33 14.24 -2.34
CA ILE A 202 -7.75 14.06 -2.03
C ILE A 202 -8.60 14.12 -3.29
N LYS A 203 -8.25 14.95 -4.26
CA LYS A 203 -8.90 14.96 -5.58
C LYS A 203 -8.82 13.58 -6.24
N TRP A 204 -7.65 12.94 -6.28
CA TRP A 204 -7.50 11.59 -6.82
C TRP A 204 -8.30 10.55 -6.02
N CYS A 205 -8.30 10.65 -4.69
CA CYS A 205 -9.13 9.80 -3.85
C CYS A 205 -10.62 9.93 -4.20
N ASN A 206 -11.12 11.16 -4.34
CA ASN A 206 -12.52 11.42 -4.70
C ASN A 206 -12.87 10.86 -6.09
N GLU A 207 -11.98 11.04 -7.07
CA GLU A 207 -12.16 10.46 -8.41
C GLU A 207 -12.26 8.93 -8.34
N ILE A 208 -11.48 8.27 -7.50
CA ILE A 208 -11.55 6.81 -7.28
C ILE A 208 -12.85 6.41 -6.57
N LEU A 209 -13.30 7.18 -5.57
CA LEU A 209 -14.52 6.92 -4.80
C LEU A 209 -15.81 6.98 -5.63
N GLU A 210 -15.78 7.66 -6.78
CA GLU A 210 -16.88 7.66 -7.75
C GLU A 210 -16.97 6.38 -8.60
N LYS A 211 -15.99 5.47 -8.51
CA LYS A 211 -15.90 4.26 -9.33
C LYS A 211 -16.44 3.04 -8.58
N SER A 212 -16.80 1.99 -9.31
CA SER A 212 -17.30 0.75 -8.72
C SER A 212 -16.24 0.09 -7.82
N PRO A 213 -16.48 -0.07 -6.51
CA PRO A 213 -15.52 -0.73 -5.60
C PRO A 213 -15.20 -2.17 -6.03
N THR A 214 -16.19 -2.89 -6.58
CA THR A 214 -15.99 -4.25 -7.10
C THR A 214 -15.09 -4.25 -8.33
N ALA A 215 -15.25 -3.29 -9.25
CA ALA A 215 -14.35 -3.20 -10.40
C ALA A 215 -12.91 -2.90 -9.98
N LEU A 216 -12.72 -1.96 -9.06
CA LEU A 216 -11.40 -1.57 -8.56
C LEU A 216 -10.66 -2.74 -7.89
N ARG A 217 -11.34 -3.53 -7.04
CA ARG A 217 -10.68 -4.68 -6.38
C ARG A 217 -10.26 -5.76 -7.37
N PHE A 218 -11.07 -6.05 -8.40
CA PHE A 218 -10.70 -7.01 -9.44
C PHE A 218 -9.50 -6.53 -10.26
N LEU A 219 -9.45 -5.24 -10.60
CA LEU A 219 -8.31 -4.65 -11.30
C LEU A 219 -7.04 -4.73 -10.45
N LYS A 220 -7.11 -4.36 -9.17
CA LYS A 220 -5.98 -4.50 -8.23
C LYS A 220 -5.50 -5.95 -8.12
N ALA A 221 -6.42 -6.91 -7.96
CA ALA A 221 -6.09 -8.33 -7.94
C ALA A 221 -5.46 -8.80 -9.27
N SER A 222 -5.94 -8.29 -10.41
CA SER A 222 -5.37 -8.60 -11.73
C SER A 222 -3.94 -8.07 -11.88
N PHE A 223 -3.64 -6.86 -11.40
CA PHE A 223 -2.27 -6.33 -11.42
C PHE A 223 -1.34 -7.15 -10.54
N ASN A 224 -1.79 -7.59 -9.36
CA ASN A 224 -0.99 -8.48 -8.51
C ASN A 224 -0.78 -9.86 -9.15
N ALA A 225 -1.74 -10.37 -9.92
CA ALA A 225 -1.61 -11.65 -10.61
C ALA A 225 -0.50 -11.68 -11.68
N ASP A 226 -0.16 -10.54 -12.29
CA ASP A 226 0.99 -10.44 -13.21
C ASP A 226 2.32 -10.73 -12.52
N THR A 227 2.47 -10.31 -11.25
CA THR A 227 3.76 -10.32 -10.57
C THR A 227 3.89 -11.41 -9.50
N ASP A 228 2.77 -11.86 -8.92
CA ASP A 228 2.77 -12.66 -7.69
C ASP A 228 2.31 -14.11 -7.92
N GLY A 229 2.14 -14.53 -9.18
CA GLY A 229 1.84 -15.90 -9.58
C GLY A 229 0.62 -16.47 -8.86
N LEU A 230 0.78 -17.62 -8.18
CA LEU A 230 -0.32 -18.26 -7.45
C LEU A 230 -0.88 -17.40 -6.30
N ALA A 231 -0.08 -16.51 -5.70
CA ALA A 231 -0.59 -15.61 -4.66
C ALA A 231 -1.53 -14.55 -5.26
N GLY A 232 -1.17 -13.96 -6.41
CA GLY A 232 -2.06 -13.03 -7.10
C GLY A 232 -3.32 -13.73 -7.66
N LEU A 233 -3.18 -14.96 -8.19
CA LEU A 233 -4.34 -15.78 -8.60
C LEU A 233 -5.24 -16.14 -7.42
N GLN A 234 -4.70 -16.35 -6.21
CA GLN A 234 -5.52 -16.56 -5.01
C GLN A 234 -6.42 -15.36 -4.73
N GLN A 235 -5.88 -14.14 -4.83
CA GLN A 235 -6.67 -12.91 -4.64
C GLN A 235 -7.76 -12.80 -5.70
N PHE A 236 -7.40 -12.94 -6.98
CA PHE A 236 -8.35 -12.86 -8.09
C PHE A 236 -9.45 -13.93 -8.01
N GLY A 237 -9.07 -15.18 -7.75
CA GLY A 237 -10.01 -16.30 -7.59
C GLY A 237 -10.89 -16.17 -6.34
N GLY A 238 -10.36 -15.58 -5.26
CA GLY A 238 -11.14 -15.22 -4.07
C GLY A 238 -12.22 -14.18 -4.39
N ASP A 239 -11.87 -13.15 -5.16
CA ASP A 239 -12.82 -12.12 -5.60
C ASP A 239 -13.88 -12.67 -6.56
N ALA A 240 -13.49 -13.56 -7.48
CA ALA A 240 -14.42 -14.29 -8.35
C ALA A 240 -15.39 -15.17 -7.53
N THR A 241 -14.89 -15.85 -6.49
CA THR A 241 -15.71 -16.63 -5.57
C THR A 241 -16.70 -15.74 -4.81
N LEU A 242 -16.24 -14.58 -4.31
CA LEU A 242 -17.08 -13.61 -3.63
C LEU A 242 -18.21 -13.11 -4.55
N LEU A 243 -17.91 -12.81 -5.81
CA LEU A 243 -18.92 -12.43 -6.79
C LEU A 243 -19.90 -13.58 -7.07
N TYR A 244 -19.39 -14.80 -7.30
CA TYR A 244 -20.21 -15.99 -7.52
C TYR A 244 -21.21 -16.23 -6.37
N TYR A 245 -20.80 -16.03 -5.11
CA TYR A 245 -21.67 -16.19 -3.93
C TYR A 245 -22.87 -15.23 -3.88
N THR A 246 -22.90 -14.20 -4.74
CA THR A 246 -24.07 -13.30 -4.87
C THR A 246 -25.12 -13.81 -5.85
N THR A 247 -24.77 -14.77 -6.71
CA THR A 247 -25.63 -15.32 -7.78
C THR A 247 -26.66 -16.30 -7.25
N ASP A 248 -27.74 -16.50 -8.02
CA ASP A 248 -28.77 -17.47 -7.68
C ASP A 248 -28.30 -18.92 -7.88
N GLU A 249 -27.37 -19.16 -8.81
CA GLU A 249 -26.73 -20.48 -9.01
C GLU A 249 -25.96 -20.92 -7.76
N ALA A 250 -25.18 -20.03 -7.14
CA ALA A 250 -24.49 -20.33 -5.89
C ALA A 250 -25.44 -20.59 -4.72
N LYS A 251 -26.54 -19.82 -4.64
CA LYS A 251 -27.56 -19.98 -3.59
C LYS A 251 -28.26 -21.34 -3.68
N GLU A 252 -28.58 -21.79 -4.88
CA GLU A 252 -29.18 -23.12 -5.10
C GLU A 252 -28.31 -24.25 -4.55
N GLY A 253 -26.99 -24.22 -4.81
CA GLY A 253 -26.06 -25.20 -4.27
C GLY A 253 -26.01 -25.21 -2.74
N ARG A 254 -25.98 -24.03 -2.11
CA ARG A 254 -26.01 -23.87 -0.65
C ARG A 254 -27.32 -24.38 -0.05
N ASP A 255 -28.45 -23.98 -0.61
CA ASP A 255 -29.77 -24.26 -0.06
C ASP A 255 -30.14 -25.73 -0.23
N ALA A 256 -29.83 -26.35 -1.38
CA ALA A 256 -29.97 -27.79 -1.59
C ALA A 256 -29.21 -28.61 -0.55
N PHE A 257 -27.96 -28.21 -0.21
CA PHE A 257 -27.19 -28.87 0.84
C PHE A 257 -27.84 -28.74 2.21
N LYS A 258 -28.31 -27.54 2.60
CA LYS A 258 -29.00 -27.30 3.89
C LYS A 258 -30.31 -28.09 3.99
N GLU A 259 -31.03 -28.17 2.89
CA GLU A 259 -32.33 -28.86 2.78
C GLU A 259 -32.18 -30.37 2.55
N LYS A 260 -30.93 -30.87 2.39
CA LYS A 260 -30.60 -32.28 2.13
C LYS A 260 -31.30 -32.84 0.89
N ARG A 261 -31.44 -32.01 -0.15
CA ARG A 261 -31.96 -32.40 -1.47
C ARG A 261 -30.86 -32.33 -2.52
N LYS A 262 -31.10 -32.96 -3.66
CA LYS A 262 -30.23 -32.79 -4.84
C LYS A 262 -30.41 -31.37 -5.40
N PRO A 263 -29.33 -30.65 -5.75
CA PRO A 263 -29.45 -29.35 -6.39
C PRO A 263 -29.99 -29.49 -7.83
N ASP A 264 -30.76 -28.50 -8.28
CA ASP A 264 -31.22 -28.37 -9.66
C ASP A 264 -30.52 -27.19 -10.35
N PHE A 265 -29.38 -27.47 -10.98
CA PHE A 265 -28.67 -26.49 -11.80
C PHE A 265 -29.15 -26.43 -13.24
N GLY A 266 -30.11 -27.30 -13.65
CA GLY A 266 -30.63 -27.32 -15.01
C GLY A 266 -31.42 -26.05 -15.37
N GLN A 267 -31.89 -25.32 -14.36
CA GLN A 267 -32.63 -24.06 -14.50
C GLN A 267 -31.76 -22.84 -14.88
N PHE A 268 -30.43 -22.91 -14.77
CA PHE A 268 -29.55 -21.79 -15.08
C PHE A 268 -28.97 -21.90 -16.50
N PRO A 269 -28.88 -20.78 -17.25
CA PRO A 269 -28.33 -20.79 -18.60
C PRO A 269 -26.82 -21.02 -18.57
N ARG A 270 -26.29 -21.70 -19.59
CA ARG A 270 -24.84 -21.81 -19.82
C ARG A 270 -24.41 -20.72 -20.79
N PHE A 271 -23.58 -19.80 -20.33
CA PHE A 271 -22.96 -18.79 -21.19
C PHE A 271 -21.83 -19.43 -22.03
N PRO A 272 -21.57 -18.93 -23.26
CA PRO A 272 -20.58 -19.50 -24.18
C PRO A 272 -19.12 -19.33 -23.72
#